data_AF-A0A821GL11-F1
#
_entry.id   AF-A0A821GL11-F1
#
_cell.length_a   1.000
_cell.length_b   1.000
_cell.length_c   1.000
_cell.angle_alpha   90.00
_cell.angle_beta   90.00
_cell.angle_gamma   90.00
#
_symmetry.space_group_name_H-M   'P 1'
#
loop_
_entity.id
_entity.type
_entity.pdbx_description
1 polymer ?
#
loop_
_entity_poly.entity_id
_entity_poly.type
_entity_poly.pdbx_seq_one_letter_code
_entity_poly.pdbx_strand_id
1 'polypeptide(L)'
;MEKRELQSWQGQTVTCFYESCKKKFQQLNCAHCSGSIIWKDADYNEGKDVTCVYDCCKKAFQQLSCPHCSGSLIWENADYNPGKIVTCVYEKCKKTFQQLNCPHCSRSNIWENANYNSGKVVTCIYETCKKTFQQLNCPHCFGSNLWKNANYNSGKVVTCVYEKCKKTFHQLNCPHCSGSNIWENADYNPGKSVTCVYEGCQKTFQQLNCPHCLGSIIWKNDDYNQGKVVTCCYAACKKTFQQLNCPHCSGSNIWKNANYNSGKIVTCVYEGCQKIFQQLNCPHCAGSMVWKDANYNEGKIVICIHENCKKTFQQLNCPHCSGSNIWKSANYNSGKVVSCSYESCKKTFEQLNCPHCSSSIIWKNANYNHGKVVTCCYESCKKTFQQLNCPHCLGSIIWENANYNQGKIVTCCYAVCKKTFQQLNCPHCSGSIMWKNANYNEGKVGTCIYDSCKKAFQQLNCPHCSGSLIWKEANYKEGRVVTCMYET
;
A
#
# COMPACT_ATOMS: atom_id res chain seq x y z
N MET A 1 -50.38 -32.67 -51.12
CA MET A 1 -49.05 -32.96 -50.53
C MET A 1 -48.10 -31.86 -51.00
N GLU A 2 -48.09 -30.72 -50.31
CA GLU A 2 -47.14 -29.64 -50.61
C GLU A 2 -45.79 -29.98 -50.01
N LYS A 3 -44.76 -30.10 -50.86
CA LYS A 3 -43.36 -30.02 -50.44
C LYS A 3 -43.14 -28.62 -49.88
N ARG A 4 -43.26 -28.45 -48.56
CA ARG A 4 -42.65 -27.29 -47.88
C ARG A 4 -41.17 -27.55 -47.82
N GLU A 5 -40.41 -26.76 -48.57
CA GLU A 5 -38.96 -26.67 -48.44
C GLU A 5 -38.61 -26.43 -46.96
N LEU A 6 -37.86 -27.36 -46.38
CA LEU A 6 -37.23 -27.18 -45.09
C LEU A 6 -36.19 -26.06 -45.24
N GLN A 7 -36.60 -24.81 -44.97
CA GLN A 7 -35.66 -23.75 -44.63
C GLN A 7 -34.70 -24.29 -43.57
N SER A 8 -33.39 -24.06 -43.71
CA SER A 8 -32.40 -24.68 -42.84
C SER A 8 -32.52 -24.14 -41.40
N TRP A 9 -33.17 -24.89 -40.51
CA TRP A 9 -33.33 -24.60 -39.09
C TRP A 9 -32.03 -24.90 -38.30
N GLN A 10 -30.90 -24.33 -38.72
CA GLN A 10 -29.62 -24.60 -38.08
C GLN A 10 -29.57 -24.02 -36.66
N GLY A 11 -29.36 -24.86 -35.64
CA GLY A 11 -29.20 -24.45 -34.24
C GLY A 11 -30.50 -24.09 -33.51
N GLN A 12 -31.63 -24.00 -34.20
CA GLN A 12 -32.92 -23.61 -33.62
C GLN A 12 -33.64 -24.78 -32.95
N THR A 13 -34.36 -24.49 -31.87
CA THR A 13 -35.22 -25.48 -31.21
C THR A 13 -36.48 -25.70 -32.03
N VAL A 14 -36.65 -26.90 -32.58
CA VAL A 14 -37.81 -27.32 -33.34
C VAL A 14 -38.66 -28.23 -32.46
N THR A 15 -39.98 -28.00 -32.43
CA THR A 15 -40.92 -28.92 -31.76
C THR A 15 -41.44 -29.90 -32.79
N CYS A 16 -41.40 -31.20 -32.49
CA CYS A 16 -41.93 -32.20 -33.39
C CYS A 16 -43.45 -31.98 -33.62
N PHE A 17 -43.84 -31.84 -34.88
CA PHE A 17 -45.22 -31.53 -35.30
C PHE A 17 -46.21 -32.69 -35.10
N TYR A 18 -45.71 -33.92 -34.90
CA TYR A 18 -46.56 -35.06 -34.62
C TYR A 18 -47.09 -35.00 -33.19
N GLU A 19 -48.40 -35.13 -33.05
CA GLU A 19 -49.13 -35.02 -31.79
C GLU A 19 -48.67 -36.04 -30.73
N SER A 20 -48.18 -37.20 -31.19
CA SER A 20 -47.58 -38.28 -30.41
C SER A 20 -46.15 -38.01 -29.93
N CYS A 21 -45.45 -37.04 -30.53
CA CYS A 21 -44.04 -36.79 -30.26
C CYS A 21 -43.82 -35.57 -29.37
N LYS A 22 -44.40 -34.39 -29.66
CA LYS A 22 -44.32 -33.09 -28.90
C LYS A 22 -42.97 -32.71 -28.25
N LYS A 23 -41.88 -33.44 -28.54
CA LYS A 23 -40.54 -33.24 -27.98
C LYS A 23 -39.83 -32.17 -28.79
N LYS A 24 -39.05 -31.36 -28.09
CA LYS A 24 -38.19 -30.33 -28.66
C LYS A 24 -36.85 -30.94 -29.01
N PHE A 25 -36.31 -30.66 -30.19
CA PHE A 25 -34.97 -31.04 -30.58
C PHE A 25 -34.28 -29.87 -31.28
N GLN A 26 -32.96 -29.92 -31.37
CA GLN A 26 -32.17 -29.01 -32.20
C GLN A 26 -31.41 -29.81 -33.26
N GLN A 27 -31.22 -29.22 -34.43
CA GLN A 27 -30.43 -29.80 -35.51
C GLN A 27 -29.35 -28.80 -35.96
N LEU A 28 -28.13 -29.29 -36.16
CA LEU A 28 -27.00 -28.52 -36.69
C LEU A 28 -26.31 -29.34 -37.76
N ASN A 29 -25.85 -28.71 -38.83
CA ASN A 29 -25.04 -29.41 -39.83
C ASN A 29 -23.56 -29.25 -39.46
N CYS A 30 -22.81 -30.35 -39.54
CA CYS A 30 -21.37 -30.31 -39.34
C CYS A 30 -20.72 -29.44 -40.41
N ALA A 31 -19.90 -28.48 -39.98
CA ALA A 31 -19.13 -27.61 -40.87
C ALA A 31 -18.25 -28.36 -41.88
N HIS A 32 -17.72 -29.52 -41.48
CA HIS A 32 -16.69 -30.26 -42.23
C HIS A 32 -17.23 -31.33 -43.18
N CYS A 33 -18.42 -31.88 -42.91
CA CYS A 33 -18.96 -33.00 -43.68
C CYS A 33 -20.45 -32.87 -44.01
N SER A 34 -21.06 -31.75 -43.61
CA SER A 34 -22.50 -31.46 -43.77
C SER A 34 -23.45 -32.45 -43.11
N GLY A 35 -22.95 -33.49 -42.42
CA GLY A 35 -23.75 -34.43 -41.67
C GLY A 35 -24.56 -33.75 -40.57
N SER A 36 -25.85 -34.09 -40.46
CA SER A 36 -26.73 -33.51 -39.45
C SER A 36 -26.51 -34.13 -38.08
N ILE A 37 -26.36 -33.27 -37.08
CA ILE A 37 -26.24 -33.59 -35.65
C ILE A 37 -27.54 -33.16 -34.99
N ILE A 38 -28.15 -34.05 -34.19
CA ILE A 38 -29.46 -33.84 -33.56
C ILE A 38 -29.31 -33.92 -32.04
N TRP A 39 -29.75 -32.88 -31.34
CA TRP A 39 -29.86 -32.85 -29.88
C TRP A 39 -31.30 -33.09 -29.48
N LYS A 40 -31.57 -34.26 -28.91
CA LYS A 40 -32.93 -34.72 -28.56
C LYS A 40 -33.58 -33.93 -27.43
N ASP A 41 -32.78 -33.24 -26.60
CA ASP A 41 -33.26 -32.45 -25.46
C ASP A 41 -33.20 -30.93 -25.72
N ALA A 42 -32.82 -30.52 -26.94
CA ALA A 42 -32.66 -29.12 -27.32
C ALA A 42 -31.77 -28.31 -26.33
N ASP A 43 -30.64 -28.91 -25.93
CA ASP A 43 -29.67 -28.36 -24.98
C ASP A 43 -28.39 -27.79 -25.64
N TYR A 44 -28.35 -27.74 -26.97
CA TYR A 44 -27.30 -27.07 -27.72
C TYR A 44 -27.40 -25.54 -27.52
N ASN A 45 -26.25 -24.94 -27.23
CA ASN A 45 -26.09 -23.50 -27.14
C ASN A 45 -25.03 -23.07 -28.15
N GLU A 46 -25.32 -22.03 -28.91
CA GLU A 46 -24.41 -21.48 -29.90
C GLU A 46 -23.06 -21.09 -29.28
N GLY A 47 -22.00 -21.28 -30.07
CA GLY A 47 -20.63 -20.99 -29.68
C GLY A 47 -20.02 -22.03 -28.73
N LYS A 48 -20.71 -23.13 -28.46
CA LYS A 48 -20.15 -24.31 -27.76
C LYS A 48 -19.37 -25.18 -28.74
N ASP A 49 -18.27 -25.76 -28.28
CA ASP A 49 -17.51 -26.76 -29.04
C ASP A 49 -18.40 -27.97 -29.34
N VAL A 50 -18.55 -28.28 -30.62
CA VAL A 50 -19.26 -29.46 -31.10
C VAL A 50 -18.28 -30.35 -31.86
N THR A 51 -18.07 -31.57 -31.38
CA THR A 51 -17.35 -32.59 -32.14
C THR A 51 -18.34 -33.34 -33.03
N CYS A 52 -18.03 -33.45 -34.32
CA CYS A 52 -18.84 -34.22 -35.25
C CYS A 52 -18.92 -35.69 -34.81
N VAL A 53 -20.14 -36.23 -34.70
CA VAL A 53 -20.40 -37.62 -34.27
C VAL A 53 -20.14 -38.66 -35.36
N TYR A 54 -20.00 -38.23 -36.62
CA TYR A 54 -19.72 -39.13 -37.74
C TYR A 54 -18.26 -39.55 -37.73
N ASP A 55 -18.02 -40.87 -37.79
CA ASP A 55 -16.69 -41.46 -37.66
C ASP A 55 -15.68 -40.97 -38.71
N CYS A 56 -16.17 -40.63 -39.91
CA CYS A 56 -15.34 -40.12 -41.01
C CYS A 56 -14.89 -38.67 -40.83
N CYS A 57 -15.47 -37.93 -39.87
CA CYS A 57 -15.16 -36.52 -39.65
C CYS A 57 -14.42 -36.31 -38.32
N LYS A 58 -15.06 -36.59 -37.17
CA LYS A 58 -14.52 -36.37 -35.81
C LYS A 58 -13.89 -34.99 -35.54
N LYS A 59 -14.08 -34.01 -36.42
CA LYS A 59 -13.57 -32.64 -36.26
C LYS A 59 -14.49 -31.83 -35.37
N ALA A 60 -13.89 -30.98 -34.54
CA ALA A 60 -14.61 -30.00 -33.73
C ALA A 60 -14.99 -28.79 -34.59
N PHE A 61 -16.08 -28.12 -34.26
CA PHE A 61 -16.45 -26.83 -34.82
C PHE A 61 -17.33 -26.07 -33.83
N GLN A 62 -17.52 -24.77 -34.06
CA GLN A 62 -18.50 -23.96 -33.35
C GLN A 62 -19.35 -23.19 -34.37
N GLN A 63 -20.60 -22.89 -34.01
CA GLN A 63 -21.49 -22.09 -34.83
C GLN A 63 -22.21 -21.03 -33.99
N LEU A 64 -22.33 -19.83 -34.54
CA LEU A 64 -23.13 -18.71 -34.01
C LEU A 64 -24.03 -18.17 -35.10
N SER A 65 -25.19 -17.63 -34.71
CA SER A 65 -26.03 -16.83 -35.59
C SER A 65 -25.78 -15.34 -35.34
N CYS A 66 -25.57 -14.59 -36.41
CA CYS A 66 -25.43 -13.13 -36.32
C CYS A 66 -26.78 -12.51 -35.91
N PRO A 67 -26.86 -11.75 -34.80
CA PRO A 67 -28.14 -11.17 -34.35
C PRO A 67 -28.71 -10.14 -35.32
N HIS A 68 -27.87 -9.55 -36.17
CA HIS A 68 -28.26 -8.48 -37.09
C HIS A 68 -28.82 -8.97 -38.43
N CYS A 69 -28.51 -10.20 -38.84
CA CYS A 69 -28.91 -10.71 -40.16
C CYS A 69 -29.28 -12.20 -40.17
N SER A 70 -29.24 -12.87 -39.01
CA SER A 70 -29.44 -14.31 -38.84
C SER A 70 -28.47 -15.21 -39.63
N GLY A 71 -27.45 -14.63 -40.27
CA GLY A 71 -26.42 -15.37 -41.00
C GLY A 71 -25.59 -16.25 -40.07
N SER A 72 -25.24 -17.45 -40.55
CA SER A 72 -24.47 -18.45 -39.80
C SER A 72 -22.98 -18.16 -39.88
N LEU A 73 -22.32 -18.12 -38.73
CA LEU A 73 -20.88 -17.93 -38.57
C LEU A 73 -20.30 -19.22 -38.00
N ILE A 74 -19.32 -19.80 -38.70
CA ILE A 74 -18.78 -21.12 -38.40
C ILE A 74 -17.28 -21.00 -38.16
N TRP A 75 -16.82 -21.61 -37.07
CA TRP A 75 -15.42 -21.77 -36.74
C TRP A 75 -15.05 -23.24 -36.83
N GLU A 76 -14.38 -23.62 -37.92
CA GLU A 76 -14.02 -25.00 -38.24
C GLU A 76 -13.04 -25.65 -37.25
N ASN A 77 -12.32 -24.87 -36.45
CA ASN A 77 -11.38 -25.41 -35.46
C ASN A 77 -11.83 -25.15 -34.02
N ALA A 78 -13.08 -24.73 -33.82
CA ALA A 78 -13.62 -24.35 -32.52
C ALA A 78 -12.76 -23.31 -31.78
N ASP A 79 -12.26 -22.29 -32.50
CA ASP A 79 -11.40 -21.22 -31.99
C ASP A 79 -12.17 -19.94 -31.58
N TYR A 80 -13.50 -19.96 -31.66
CA TYR A 80 -14.34 -18.92 -31.07
C TYR A 80 -14.30 -18.98 -29.54
N ASN A 81 -14.13 -17.80 -28.95
CA ASN A 81 -14.11 -17.64 -27.50
C ASN A 81 -15.31 -16.76 -27.09
N PRO A 82 -16.18 -17.24 -26.18
CA PRO A 82 -17.32 -16.45 -25.74
C PRO A 82 -16.89 -15.07 -25.22
N GLY A 83 -17.66 -14.05 -25.55
CA GLY A 83 -17.39 -12.66 -25.20
C GLY A 83 -16.38 -11.95 -26.10
N LYS A 84 -15.75 -12.62 -27.06
CA LYS A 84 -14.94 -11.98 -28.11
C LYS A 84 -15.84 -11.15 -29.03
N ILE A 85 -15.34 -9.99 -29.47
CA ILE A 85 -16.00 -9.19 -30.50
C ILE A 85 -15.95 -9.99 -31.81
N VAL A 86 -17.13 -10.26 -32.37
CA VAL A 86 -17.30 -10.94 -33.65
C VAL A 86 -17.80 -9.94 -34.67
N THR A 87 -17.12 -9.84 -35.81
CA THR A 87 -17.61 -9.07 -36.97
C THR A 87 -18.33 -10.03 -37.91
N CYS A 88 -19.58 -9.71 -38.27
CA CYS A 88 -20.33 -10.50 -39.23
C CYS A 88 -19.63 -10.53 -40.60
N VAL A 89 -19.35 -11.71 -41.14
CA VAL A 89 -18.62 -11.86 -42.43
C VAL A 89 -19.48 -11.47 -43.64
N TYR A 90 -20.81 -11.57 -43.52
CA TYR A 90 -21.74 -11.27 -44.59
C TYR A 90 -21.67 -9.81 -45.03
N GLU A 91 -21.50 -9.61 -46.34
CA GLU A 91 -21.17 -8.32 -46.96
C GLU A 91 -22.19 -7.22 -46.64
N LYS A 92 -23.48 -7.56 -46.63
CA LYS A 92 -24.56 -6.62 -46.34
C LYS A 92 -24.70 -6.27 -44.85
N CYS A 93 -24.06 -7.02 -43.96
CA CYS A 93 -24.20 -6.84 -42.52
C CYS A 93 -23.00 -6.11 -41.92
N LYS A 94 -21.79 -6.71 -41.96
CA LYS A 94 -20.54 -6.20 -41.36
C LYS A 94 -20.60 -5.64 -39.92
N LYS A 95 -21.73 -5.76 -39.23
CA LYS A 95 -21.90 -5.30 -37.85
C LYS A 95 -21.18 -6.23 -36.89
N THR A 96 -20.73 -5.66 -35.78
CA THR A 96 -20.09 -6.40 -34.70
C THR A 96 -21.10 -6.85 -33.66
N PHE A 97 -20.80 -7.90 -32.90
CA PHE A 97 -21.56 -8.30 -31.73
C PHE A 97 -20.68 -9.12 -30.76
N GLN A 98 -21.18 -9.35 -29.56
CA GLN A 98 -20.59 -10.29 -28.59
C GLN A 98 -21.68 -11.19 -28.03
N GLN A 99 -21.30 -12.41 -27.64
CA GLN A 99 -22.21 -13.38 -27.04
C GLN A 99 -21.58 -14.09 -25.85
N LEU A 100 -22.37 -14.32 -24.79
CA LEU A 100 -21.99 -15.12 -23.63
C LEU A 100 -23.13 -16.01 -23.16
N ASN A 101 -22.82 -17.27 -22.88
CA ASN A 101 -23.80 -18.21 -22.36
C ASN A 101 -23.93 -18.06 -20.84
N CYS A 102 -25.15 -17.88 -20.35
CA CYS A 102 -25.42 -17.76 -18.92
C CYS A 102 -25.18 -19.11 -18.24
N PRO A 103 -24.34 -19.20 -17.19
CA PRO A 103 -24.01 -20.49 -16.58
C PRO A 103 -25.12 -21.09 -15.69
N HIS A 104 -26.23 -20.37 -15.53
CA HIS A 104 -27.37 -20.78 -14.71
C HIS A 104 -28.51 -21.38 -15.52
N CYS A 105 -28.66 -20.97 -16.78
CA CYS A 105 -29.75 -21.42 -17.66
C CYS A 105 -29.26 -21.79 -19.06
N SER A 106 -27.95 -21.74 -19.29
CA SER A 106 -27.25 -21.99 -20.55
C SER A 106 -27.58 -21.05 -21.72
N ARG A 107 -28.60 -20.20 -21.61
CA ARG A 107 -29.02 -19.26 -22.67
C ARG A 107 -28.02 -18.14 -22.92
N SER A 108 -27.95 -17.71 -24.18
CA SER A 108 -27.06 -16.64 -24.66
C SER A 108 -27.55 -15.23 -24.29
N ASN A 109 -26.64 -14.43 -23.73
CA ASN A 109 -26.74 -12.98 -23.64
C ASN A 109 -25.98 -12.41 -24.84
N ILE A 110 -26.61 -11.51 -25.58
CA ILE A 110 -26.07 -10.96 -26.83
C ILE A 110 -25.97 -9.45 -26.67
N TRP A 111 -24.80 -8.91 -27.03
CA TRP A 111 -24.56 -7.47 -27.13
C TRP A 111 -24.37 -7.10 -28.59
N GLU A 112 -25.43 -6.60 -29.20
CA GLU A 112 -25.47 -6.21 -30.61
C GLU A 112 -24.51 -5.10 -30.99
N ASN A 113 -24.07 -4.29 -30.02
CA ASN A 113 -23.10 -3.21 -30.25
C ASN A 113 -21.68 -3.59 -29.77
N ALA A 114 -21.43 -4.86 -29.43
CA ALA A 114 -20.14 -5.35 -28.98
C ALA A 114 -19.51 -4.50 -27.85
N ASN A 115 -20.31 -4.12 -26.85
CA ASN A 115 -19.90 -3.27 -25.73
C ASN A 115 -19.77 -4.03 -24.39
N TYR A 116 -19.74 -5.36 -24.41
CA TYR A 116 -19.43 -6.18 -23.25
C TYR A 116 -17.93 -6.13 -22.94
N ASN A 117 -17.60 -5.85 -21.67
CA ASN A 117 -16.23 -5.90 -21.19
C ASN A 117 -16.06 -7.11 -20.28
N SER A 118 -15.10 -7.96 -20.64
CA SER A 118 -14.65 -9.12 -19.88
C SER A 118 -14.53 -8.81 -18.38
N GLY A 119 -15.04 -9.66 -17.51
CA GLY A 119 -14.95 -9.53 -16.05
C GLY A 119 -15.98 -8.60 -15.41
N LYS A 120 -16.80 -7.88 -16.20
CA LYS A 120 -17.95 -7.15 -15.66
C LYS A 120 -19.06 -8.11 -15.21
N VAL A 121 -19.77 -7.70 -14.16
CA VAL A 121 -20.98 -8.40 -13.72
C VAL A 121 -22.03 -8.31 -14.82
N VAL A 122 -22.50 -9.46 -15.28
CA VAL A 122 -23.59 -9.60 -16.24
C VAL A 122 -24.80 -10.16 -15.51
N THR A 123 -25.95 -9.51 -15.64
CA THR A 123 -27.24 -10.07 -15.23
C THR A 123 -27.85 -10.78 -16.44
N CYS A 124 -28.24 -12.04 -16.28
CA CYS A 124 -28.92 -12.79 -17.34
C CYS A 124 -30.18 -12.03 -17.81
N ILE A 125 -30.30 -11.73 -19.10
CA ILE A 125 -31.42 -10.93 -19.66
C ILE A 125 -32.78 -11.63 -19.50
N TYR A 126 -32.81 -12.96 -19.46
CA TYR A 126 -34.05 -13.74 -19.40
C TYR A 126 -34.72 -13.68 -18.02
N GLU A 127 -36.01 -13.31 -18.01
CA GLU A 127 -36.89 -13.22 -16.83
C GLU A 127 -36.87 -14.47 -15.95
N THR A 128 -36.84 -15.65 -16.55
CA THR A 128 -36.81 -16.92 -15.82
C THR A 128 -35.51 -17.19 -15.05
N CYS A 129 -34.45 -16.43 -15.31
CA CYS A 129 -33.14 -16.65 -14.69
C CYS A 129 -32.75 -15.46 -13.81
N LYS A 130 -32.55 -14.26 -14.39
CA LYS A 130 -32.11 -13.01 -13.72
C LYS A 130 -30.91 -13.13 -12.76
N LYS A 131 -30.19 -14.26 -12.74
CA LYS A 131 -28.99 -14.46 -11.95
C LYS A 131 -27.81 -13.74 -12.60
N THR A 132 -26.90 -13.26 -11.76
CA THR A 132 -25.66 -12.61 -12.19
C THR A 132 -24.57 -13.62 -12.46
N PHE A 133 -23.60 -13.27 -13.30
CA PHE A 133 -22.38 -14.02 -13.52
C PHE A 133 -21.26 -13.10 -14.03
N GLN A 134 -20.02 -13.58 -14.06
CA GLN A 134 -18.89 -12.90 -14.69
C GLN A 134 -18.08 -13.91 -15.51
N GLN A 135 -17.48 -13.46 -16.61
CA GLN A 135 -16.56 -14.26 -17.40
C GLN A 135 -15.28 -13.49 -17.73
N LEU A 136 -14.14 -14.16 -17.62
CA LEU A 136 -12.84 -13.68 -18.07
C LEU A 136 -12.14 -14.68 -18.99
N ASN A 137 -11.69 -14.24 -20.15
CA ASN A 137 -10.89 -15.09 -21.02
C ASN A 137 -9.42 -15.02 -20.59
N CYS A 138 -8.76 -16.18 -20.53
CA CYS A 138 -7.34 -16.26 -20.21
C CYS A 138 -6.50 -15.75 -21.39
N PRO A 139 -5.54 -14.84 -21.20
CA PRO A 139 -4.73 -14.34 -22.32
C PRO A 139 -3.83 -15.41 -22.94
N HIS A 140 -3.46 -16.45 -22.17
CA HIS A 140 -2.50 -17.48 -22.62
C HIS A 140 -3.10 -18.57 -23.53
N CYS A 141 -4.38 -18.85 -23.37
CA CYS A 141 -5.03 -19.98 -24.05
C CYS A 141 -6.45 -19.66 -24.52
N PHE A 142 -6.91 -18.42 -24.28
CA PHE A 142 -8.25 -17.91 -24.54
C PHE A 142 -9.40 -18.62 -23.79
N GLY A 143 -9.12 -19.71 -23.08
CA GLY A 143 -10.08 -20.42 -22.24
C GLY A 143 -10.78 -19.52 -21.21
N SER A 144 -12.08 -19.72 -21.05
CA SER A 144 -12.96 -18.89 -20.22
C SER A 144 -12.96 -19.32 -18.76
N ASN A 145 -12.74 -18.34 -17.86
CA ASN A 145 -12.95 -18.44 -16.43
C ASN A 145 -14.31 -17.85 -16.11
N LEU A 146 -15.13 -18.58 -15.36
CA LEU A 146 -16.54 -18.27 -15.17
C LEU A 146 -16.90 -18.27 -13.69
N TRP A 147 -17.50 -17.17 -13.22
CA TRP A 147 -17.98 -17.04 -11.85
C TRP A 147 -19.50 -16.97 -11.85
N LYS A 148 -20.14 -18.07 -11.46
CA LYS A 148 -21.61 -18.19 -11.37
C LYS A 148 -22.23 -17.17 -10.43
N ASN A 149 -21.54 -16.74 -9.38
CA ASN A 149 -22.10 -15.82 -8.40
C ASN A 149 -21.59 -14.38 -8.56
N ALA A 150 -20.95 -14.07 -9.69
CA ALA A 150 -20.38 -12.75 -9.97
C ALA A 150 -19.52 -12.18 -8.82
N ASN A 151 -18.67 -13.04 -8.23
CA ASN A 151 -17.80 -12.71 -7.11
C ASN A 151 -16.32 -12.49 -7.50
N TYR A 152 -16.04 -12.32 -8.79
CA TYR A 152 -14.73 -11.89 -9.26
C TYR A 152 -14.55 -10.38 -9.05
N ASN A 153 -13.46 -10.01 -8.38
CA ASN A 153 -13.06 -8.63 -8.23
C ASN A 153 -11.90 -8.33 -9.17
N SER A 154 -12.04 -7.27 -9.95
CA SER A 154 -11.00 -6.71 -10.82
C SER A 154 -9.66 -6.64 -10.07
N GLY A 155 -8.55 -6.91 -10.74
CA GLY A 155 -7.20 -6.81 -10.15
C GLY A 155 -6.81 -7.93 -9.20
N LYS A 156 -7.65 -8.97 -9.03
CA LYS A 156 -7.27 -10.20 -8.34
C LYS A 156 -6.51 -11.12 -9.29
N VAL A 157 -5.48 -11.82 -8.79
CA VAL A 157 -4.81 -12.90 -9.55
C VAL A 157 -5.86 -13.94 -9.94
N VAL A 158 -5.95 -14.23 -11.23
CA VAL A 158 -6.80 -15.29 -11.78
C VAL A 158 -5.90 -16.40 -12.27
N THR A 159 -6.13 -17.63 -11.79
CA THR A 159 -5.53 -18.84 -12.38
C THR A 159 -6.48 -19.37 -13.43
N CYS A 160 -5.98 -19.61 -14.65
CA CYS A 160 -6.78 -20.19 -15.71
C CYS A 160 -7.34 -21.56 -15.28
N VAL A 161 -8.66 -21.72 -15.31
CA VAL A 161 -9.33 -22.99 -14.98
C VAL A 161 -8.99 -24.11 -15.96
N TYR A 162 -8.66 -23.77 -17.22
CA TYR A 162 -8.39 -24.75 -18.26
C TYR A 162 -7.16 -25.60 -17.93
N GLU A 163 -7.36 -26.92 -17.96
CA GLU A 163 -6.44 -27.90 -17.38
C GLU A 163 -5.06 -27.88 -18.02
N LYS A 164 -4.99 -27.67 -19.34
CA LYS A 164 -3.73 -27.59 -20.08
C LYS A 164 -2.99 -26.26 -19.91
N CYS A 165 -3.66 -25.22 -19.44
CA CYS A 165 -3.07 -23.88 -19.32
C CYS A 165 -2.54 -23.62 -17.91
N LYS A 166 -3.42 -23.59 -16.89
CA LYS A 166 -3.13 -23.27 -15.47
C LYS A 166 -2.28 -22.01 -15.20
N LYS A 167 -1.96 -21.20 -16.20
CA LYS A 167 -1.22 -19.94 -16.03
C LYS A 167 -2.07 -18.90 -15.33
N THR A 168 -1.41 -18.04 -14.56
CA THR A 168 -2.03 -16.94 -13.82
C THR A 168 -2.00 -15.64 -14.61
N PHE A 169 -2.96 -14.75 -14.41
CA PHE A 169 -2.97 -13.41 -15.00
C PHE A 169 -3.71 -12.41 -14.10
N HIS A 170 -3.51 -11.12 -14.34
CA HIS A 170 -4.34 -10.05 -13.78
C HIS A 170 -5.14 -9.36 -14.89
N GLN A 171 -6.36 -8.91 -14.57
CA GLN A 171 -7.10 -7.98 -15.41
C GLN A 171 -7.64 -6.81 -14.58
N LEU A 172 -7.44 -5.60 -15.08
CA LEU A 172 -8.07 -4.38 -14.58
C LEU A 172 -8.90 -3.71 -15.67
N ASN A 173 -10.13 -3.34 -15.33
CA ASN A 173 -10.95 -2.52 -16.22
C ASN A 173 -10.59 -1.04 -16.05
N CYS A 174 -10.35 -0.34 -17.17
CA CYS A 174 -10.10 1.09 -17.12
C CYS A 174 -11.37 1.83 -16.66
N PRO A 175 -11.28 2.76 -15.70
CA PRO A 175 -12.45 3.53 -15.26
C PRO A 175 -12.80 4.70 -16.20
N HIS A 176 -11.96 4.99 -17.19
CA HIS A 176 -12.13 6.09 -18.15
C HIS A 176 -12.70 5.65 -19.49
N CYS A 177 -12.66 4.36 -19.79
CA CYS A 177 -13.14 3.80 -21.05
C CYS A 177 -13.63 2.35 -20.85
N SER A 178 -14.03 1.69 -21.92
CA SER A 178 -14.41 0.27 -21.87
C SER A 178 -13.22 -0.70 -21.95
N GLY A 179 -11.99 -0.20 -22.11
CA GLY A 179 -10.79 -1.00 -22.23
C GLY A 179 -10.42 -1.79 -20.97
N SER A 180 -9.72 -2.91 -21.17
CA SER A 180 -9.16 -3.74 -20.10
C SER A 180 -7.64 -3.79 -20.24
N ASN A 181 -6.95 -3.75 -19.10
CA ASN A 181 -5.50 -3.94 -18.99
C ASN A 181 -5.28 -5.35 -18.48
N ILE A 182 -4.44 -6.12 -19.16
CA ILE A 182 -4.17 -7.52 -18.84
C ILE A 182 -2.68 -7.69 -18.61
N TRP A 183 -2.32 -8.34 -17.51
CA TRP A 183 -0.94 -8.73 -17.22
C TRP A 183 -0.86 -10.25 -17.24
N GLU A 184 -0.21 -10.77 -18.27
CA GLU A 184 -0.10 -12.21 -18.52
C GLU A 184 0.67 -12.94 -17.42
N ASN A 185 1.60 -12.29 -16.73
CA ASN A 185 2.39 -12.93 -15.66
C ASN A 185 1.85 -12.62 -14.26
N ALA A 186 0.66 -12.01 -14.16
CA ALA A 186 0.07 -11.58 -12.89
C ALA A 186 1.00 -10.69 -12.03
N ASP A 187 1.81 -9.84 -12.66
CA ASP A 187 2.81 -8.97 -12.02
C ASP A 187 2.29 -7.56 -11.68
N TYR A 188 0.99 -7.30 -11.88
CA TYR A 188 0.34 -6.10 -11.37
C TYR A 188 0.37 -6.04 -9.84
N ASN A 189 0.90 -4.94 -9.31
CA ASN A 189 0.89 -4.61 -7.89
C ASN A 189 -0.27 -3.66 -7.57
N PRO A 190 -1.25 -4.05 -6.73
CA PRO A 190 -2.37 -3.19 -6.39
C PRO A 190 -1.92 -1.82 -5.87
N GLY A 191 -2.63 -0.77 -6.28
CA GLY A 191 -2.35 0.62 -5.91
C GLY A 191 -1.21 1.27 -6.70
N LYS A 192 -0.51 0.54 -7.58
CA LYS A 192 0.40 1.15 -8.56
C LYS A 192 -0.43 1.87 -9.63
N SER A 193 0.07 3.01 -10.11
CA SER A 193 -0.49 3.71 -11.27
C SER A 193 -0.40 2.82 -12.52
N VAL A 194 -1.50 2.78 -13.27
CA VAL A 194 -1.68 2.03 -14.51
C VAL A 194 -2.11 3.01 -15.58
N THR A 195 -1.36 3.10 -16.68
CA THR A 195 -1.81 3.75 -17.91
C THR A 195 -2.68 2.79 -18.68
N CYS A 196 -3.89 3.21 -19.05
CA CYS A 196 -4.78 2.40 -19.88
C CYS A 196 -4.15 2.10 -21.24
N VAL A 197 -3.94 0.82 -21.57
CA VAL A 197 -3.32 0.37 -22.84
C VAL A 197 -4.11 0.74 -24.10
N TYR A 198 -5.40 1.05 -23.99
CA TYR A 198 -6.23 1.42 -25.13
C TYR A 198 -5.80 2.78 -25.72
N GLU A 199 -5.41 2.79 -27.00
CA GLU A 199 -4.86 3.94 -27.73
C GLU A 199 -5.72 5.20 -27.63
N GLY A 200 -7.05 5.06 -27.74
CA GLY A 200 -7.98 6.18 -27.62
C GLY A 200 -8.23 6.68 -26.19
N CYS A 201 -7.63 6.07 -25.17
CA CYS A 201 -7.81 6.46 -23.78
C CYS A 201 -6.53 6.99 -23.15
N GLN A 202 -5.48 6.14 -23.00
CA GLN A 202 -4.16 6.49 -22.42
C GLN A 202 -4.20 7.25 -21.08
N LYS A 203 -5.33 7.25 -20.36
CA LYS A 203 -5.46 7.86 -19.04
C LYS A 203 -4.95 6.91 -17.98
N THR A 204 -4.37 7.48 -16.93
CA THR A 204 -3.88 6.70 -15.80
C THR A 204 -4.96 6.47 -14.75
N PHE A 205 -4.80 5.44 -13.94
CA PHE A 205 -5.65 5.14 -12.80
C PHE A 205 -4.93 4.22 -11.81
N GLN A 206 -5.42 4.17 -10.59
CA GLN A 206 -5.00 3.20 -9.57
C GLN A 206 -6.19 2.39 -9.09
N GLN A 207 -5.97 1.13 -8.74
CA GLN A 207 -6.98 0.30 -8.11
C GLN A 207 -6.41 -0.44 -6.90
N LEU A 208 -7.19 -0.49 -5.82
CA LEU A 208 -6.96 -1.36 -4.68
C LEU A 208 -8.20 -2.20 -4.39
N ASN A 209 -8.01 -3.35 -3.75
CA ASN A 209 -9.11 -4.14 -3.23
C ASN A 209 -9.17 -3.98 -1.70
N CYS A 210 -10.35 -3.69 -1.18
CA CYS A 210 -10.54 -3.57 0.26
C CYS A 210 -10.31 -4.93 0.94
N PRO A 211 -9.41 -5.05 1.93
CA PRO A 211 -9.13 -6.34 2.58
C PRO A 211 -10.25 -6.83 3.49
N HIS A 212 -11.31 -6.03 3.70
CA HIS A 212 -12.44 -6.35 4.57
C HIS A 212 -13.68 -6.85 3.83
N CYS A 213 -13.91 -6.37 2.61
CA CYS A 213 -15.10 -6.72 1.81
C CYS A 213 -14.77 -7.09 0.36
N LEU A 214 -13.49 -7.08 -0.01
CA LEU A 214 -12.98 -7.33 -1.37
C LEU A 214 -13.46 -6.33 -2.43
N GLY A 215 -14.24 -5.31 -2.07
CA GLY A 215 -14.69 -4.27 -2.98
C GLY A 215 -13.52 -3.48 -3.55
N SER A 216 -13.54 -3.24 -4.86
CA SER A 216 -12.50 -2.48 -5.58
C SER A 216 -12.70 -0.97 -5.38
N ILE A 217 -11.62 -0.29 -5.00
CA ILE A 217 -11.51 1.17 -4.86
C ILE A 217 -10.64 1.66 -6.01
N ILE A 218 -11.16 2.61 -6.79
CA ILE A 218 -10.50 3.11 -7.99
C ILE A 218 -10.28 4.62 -7.88
N TRP A 219 -9.07 5.06 -8.17
CA TRP A 219 -8.71 6.47 -8.32
C TRP A 219 -8.44 6.76 -9.79
N LYS A 220 -9.19 7.71 -10.35
CA LYS A 220 -9.12 8.06 -11.78
C LYS A 220 -7.90 8.93 -12.13
N ASN A 221 -7.27 9.58 -11.16
CA ASN A 221 -6.19 10.55 -11.41
C ASN A 221 -4.93 10.23 -10.59
N ASP A 222 -4.68 8.96 -10.28
CA ASP A 222 -3.53 8.50 -9.49
C ASP A 222 -3.37 9.18 -8.11
N ASP A 223 -4.49 9.50 -7.46
CA ASP A 223 -4.48 10.20 -6.17
C ASP A 223 -4.09 9.33 -4.96
N TYR A 224 -3.93 8.01 -5.15
CA TYR A 224 -3.56 7.09 -4.08
C TYR A 224 -2.05 7.03 -3.88
N ASN A 225 -1.63 7.29 -2.64
CA ASN A 225 -0.25 7.11 -2.21
C ASN A 225 -0.18 5.96 -1.22
N GLN A 226 0.75 5.04 -1.49
CA GLN A 226 0.94 3.86 -0.64
C GLN A 226 1.15 4.26 0.82
N GLY A 227 0.63 3.45 1.74
CA GLY A 227 0.77 3.67 3.18
C GLY A 227 -0.14 4.77 3.75
N LYS A 228 -0.88 5.52 2.90
CA LYS A 228 -1.97 6.37 3.40
C LYS A 228 -3.15 5.53 3.87
N VAL A 229 -3.85 6.04 4.87
CA VAL A 229 -5.10 5.45 5.35
C VAL A 229 -6.15 5.59 4.26
N VAL A 230 -6.72 4.46 3.85
CA VAL A 230 -7.80 4.36 2.88
C VAL A 230 -9.06 3.90 3.60
N THR A 231 -10.15 4.64 3.42
CA THR A 231 -11.49 4.22 3.87
C THR A 231 -12.22 3.54 2.72
N CYS A 232 -12.73 2.33 2.94
CA CYS A 232 -13.53 1.65 1.95
C CYS A 232 -14.81 2.43 1.60
N CYS A 233 -15.03 2.73 0.32
CA CYS A 233 -16.18 3.54 -0.13
C CYS A 233 -17.52 2.79 -0.04
N TYR A 234 -17.51 1.45 -0.06
CA TYR A 234 -18.70 0.61 0.00
C TYR A 234 -19.46 0.80 1.31
N ALA A 235 -20.76 1.09 1.21
CA ALA A 235 -21.63 1.45 2.34
C ALA A 235 -21.67 0.36 3.43
N ALA A 236 -21.70 -0.91 3.05
CA ALA A 236 -21.72 -2.02 3.99
C ALA A 236 -20.37 -2.27 4.70
N CYS A 237 -19.26 -1.73 4.18
CA CYS A 237 -17.93 -1.98 4.73
C CYS A 237 -17.44 -0.80 5.57
N LYS A 238 -17.21 0.38 4.97
CA LYS A 238 -16.67 1.61 5.60
C LYS A 238 -15.42 1.47 6.48
N LYS A 239 -14.81 0.28 6.59
CA LYS A 239 -13.57 0.05 7.33
C LYS A 239 -12.37 0.69 6.65
N THR A 240 -11.40 1.10 7.47
CA THR A 240 -10.13 1.67 7.02
C THR A 240 -9.08 0.58 6.84
N PHE A 241 -8.05 0.85 6.04
CA PHE A 241 -6.86 0.03 5.91
C PHE A 241 -5.68 0.86 5.36
N GLN A 242 -4.49 0.29 5.39
CA GLN A 242 -3.31 0.81 4.68
C GLN A 242 -2.65 -0.32 3.89
N GLN A 243 -2.01 0.02 2.78
CA GLN A 243 -1.22 -0.94 2.00
C GLN A 243 0.11 -0.35 1.56
N LEU A 244 1.18 -1.13 1.68
CA LEU A 244 2.50 -0.85 1.11
C LEU A 244 2.95 -1.99 0.21
N ASN A 245 3.42 -1.67 -0.98
CA ASN A 245 4.02 -2.67 -1.86
C ASN A 245 5.47 -2.90 -1.43
N CYS A 246 5.88 -4.17 -1.38
CA CYS A 246 7.26 -4.51 -1.06
C CYS A 246 8.17 -4.07 -2.22
N PRO A 247 9.27 -3.34 -1.98
CA PRO A 247 10.17 -2.92 -3.05
C PRO A 247 11.11 -4.04 -3.54
N HIS A 248 11.05 -5.21 -2.91
CA HIS A 248 11.91 -6.37 -3.19
C HIS A 248 11.19 -7.54 -3.88
N CYS A 249 9.85 -7.53 -3.90
CA CYS A 249 9.04 -8.61 -4.49
C CYS A 249 7.65 -8.09 -4.89
N SER A 250 6.85 -8.90 -5.57
CA SER A 250 5.47 -8.54 -5.99
C SER A 250 4.42 -8.58 -4.87
N GLY A 251 4.83 -8.83 -3.62
CA GLY A 251 3.93 -8.86 -2.46
C GLY A 251 3.61 -7.47 -1.90
N SER A 252 2.48 -7.37 -1.18
CA SER A 252 2.08 -6.15 -0.47
C SER A 252 1.80 -6.43 1.00
N ASN A 253 2.19 -5.50 1.87
CA ASN A 253 1.83 -5.48 3.29
C ASN A 253 0.51 -4.73 3.47
N ILE A 254 -0.43 -5.32 4.19
CA ILE A 254 -1.76 -4.76 4.40
C ILE A 254 -2.07 -4.68 5.89
N TRP A 255 -2.36 -3.47 6.37
CA TRP A 255 -2.79 -3.23 7.75
C TRP A 255 -4.30 -2.98 7.77
N LYS A 256 -5.06 -4.01 8.14
CA LYS A 256 -6.53 -3.98 8.21
C LYS A 256 -7.09 -2.93 9.18
N ASN A 257 -6.29 -2.50 10.16
CA ASN A 257 -6.70 -1.49 11.15
C ASN A 257 -6.06 -0.12 10.90
N ALA A 258 -5.40 0.06 9.75
CA ALA A 258 -4.72 1.31 9.39
C ALA A 258 -3.80 1.87 10.50
N ASN A 259 -2.98 0.99 11.09
CA ASN A 259 -2.07 1.29 12.19
C ASN A 259 -0.58 1.31 11.77
N TYR A 260 -0.30 1.40 10.47
CA TYR A 260 1.05 1.63 9.95
C TYR A 260 1.43 3.10 10.07
N ASN A 261 2.61 3.36 10.64
CA ASN A 261 3.20 4.68 10.71
C ASN A 261 4.31 4.79 9.67
N SER A 262 4.22 5.81 8.82
CA SER A 262 5.26 6.22 7.87
C SER A 262 6.65 6.22 8.54
N GLY A 263 7.68 5.77 7.85
CA GLY A 263 9.06 5.70 8.35
C GLY A 263 9.37 4.50 9.24
N LYS A 264 8.39 3.70 9.69
CA LYS A 264 8.68 2.46 10.42
C LYS A 264 9.28 1.41 9.50
N ILE A 265 10.15 0.58 10.08
CA ILE A 265 10.70 -0.61 9.42
C ILE A 265 9.55 -1.60 9.22
N VAL A 266 9.42 -2.09 7.99
CA VAL A 266 8.44 -3.08 7.55
C VAL A 266 9.18 -4.28 6.99
N THR A 267 8.84 -5.47 7.43
CA THR A 267 9.27 -6.73 6.81
C THR A 267 8.26 -7.14 5.75
N CYS A 268 8.71 -7.50 4.54
CA CYS A 268 7.82 -7.98 3.50
C CYS A 268 7.18 -9.33 3.88
N VAL A 269 5.85 -9.36 4.00
CA VAL A 269 5.06 -10.53 4.44
C VAL A 269 5.10 -11.75 3.51
N TYR A 270 5.58 -11.62 2.27
CA TYR A 270 5.58 -12.73 1.31
C TYR A 270 6.61 -13.79 1.68
N GLU A 271 6.16 -15.04 1.75
CA GLU A 271 6.99 -16.22 2.02
C GLU A 271 8.05 -16.35 0.91
N GLY A 272 9.33 -16.22 1.27
CA GLY A 272 10.46 -16.18 0.33
C GLY A 272 11.03 -14.79 0.02
N CYS A 273 10.37 -13.69 0.41
CA CYS A 273 10.97 -12.36 0.34
C CYS A 273 11.58 -11.96 1.68
N GLN A 274 10.76 -11.76 2.73
CA GLN A 274 11.16 -11.44 4.12
C GLN A 274 12.21 -10.32 4.29
N LYS A 275 12.45 -9.51 3.25
CA LYS A 275 13.36 -8.36 3.32
C LYS A 275 12.66 -7.20 4.02
N ILE A 276 13.45 -6.40 4.74
CA ILE A 276 12.98 -5.19 5.39
C ILE A 276 12.99 -4.00 4.42
N PHE A 277 12.19 -2.99 4.69
CA PHE A 277 12.24 -1.69 4.04
C PHE A 277 11.58 -0.63 4.93
N GLN A 278 11.74 0.65 4.57
CA GLN A 278 10.99 1.76 5.16
C GLN A 278 10.36 2.59 4.05
N GLN A 279 9.16 3.13 4.28
CA GLN A 279 8.57 4.13 3.40
C GLN A 279 8.16 5.38 4.17
N LEU A 280 8.58 6.54 3.69
CA LEU A 280 8.23 7.85 4.24
C LEU A 280 7.42 8.66 3.21
N ASN A 281 6.27 9.18 3.60
CA ASN A 281 5.45 10.02 2.72
C ASN A 281 5.95 11.48 2.75
N CYS A 282 6.05 12.11 1.58
CA CYS A 282 6.39 13.51 1.47
C CYS A 282 5.21 14.39 1.91
N PRO A 283 5.38 15.30 2.89
CA PRO A 283 4.28 16.12 3.39
C PRO A 283 3.90 17.29 2.47
N HIS A 284 4.66 17.52 1.40
CA HIS A 284 4.50 18.64 0.48
C HIS A 284 3.93 18.24 -0.89
N CYS A 285 3.76 16.95 -1.14
CA CYS A 285 3.30 16.42 -2.42
C CYS A 285 2.67 15.03 -2.26
N ALA A 286 2.22 14.44 -3.37
CA ALA A 286 1.71 13.08 -3.37
C ALA A 286 2.82 12.01 -3.23
N GLY A 287 4.09 12.35 -3.49
CA GLY A 287 5.17 11.37 -3.51
C GLY A 287 5.50 10.69 -2.16
N SER A 288 6.18 9.55 -2.24
CA SER A 288 6.79 8.85 -1.11
C SER A 288 8.23 8.46 -1.43
N MET A 289 9.05 8.23 -0.39
CA MET A 289 10.41 7.73 -0.49
C MET A 289 10.48 6.34 0.11
N VAL A 290 11.27 5.46 -0.49
CA VAL A 290 11.42 4.07 -0.06
C VAL A 290 12.91 3.78 0.15
N TRP A 291 13.26 3.29 1.34
CA TRP A 291 14.59 2.80 1.67
C TRP A 291 14.55 1.27 1.68
N LYS A 292 15.12 0.66 0.66
CA LYS A 292 15.17 -0.80 0.48
C LYS A 292 15.91 -1.51 1.60
N ASP A 293 16.90 -0.87 2.22
CA ASP A 293 17.70 -1.46 3.30
C ASP A 293 17.27 -0.98 4.69
N ALA A 294 16.13 -0.27 4.79
CA ALA A 294 15.58 0.23 6.04
C ALA A 294 16.59 1.03 6.91
N ASN A 295 17.36 1.91 6.26
CA ASN A 295 18.39 2.76 6.88
C ASN A 295 17.93 4.23 7.08
N TYR A 296 16.63 4.50 7.07
CA TYR A 296 16.07 5.78 7.48
C TYR A 296 16.01 5.88 9.02
N ASN A 297 16.63 6.93 9.55
CA ASN A 297 16.57 7.25 10.98
C ASN A 297 15.53 8.35 11.23
N GLU A 298 14.60 8.11 12.16
CA GLU A 298 13.59 9.08 12.54
C GLU A 298 14.22 10.40 13.04
N GLY A 299 13.57 11.51 12.75
CA GLY A 299 14.07 12.85 13.08
C GLY A 299 15.18 13.36 12.17
N LYS A 300 15.75 12.54 11.27
CA LYS A 300 16.71 13.01 10.27
C LYS A 300 16.03 13.93 9.26
N ILE A 301 16.74 14.99 8.83
CA ILE A 301 16.30 15.86 7.73
C ILE A 301 16.31 15.03 6.44
N VAL A 302 15.18 15.02 5.75
CA VAL A 302 15.02 14.33 4.47
C VAL A 302 14.61 15.34 3.40
N ILE A 303 15.17 15.20 2.20
CA ILE A 303 14.77 15.96 1.01
C ILE A 303 13.90 15.05 0.15
N CYS A 304 12.69 15.49 -0.19
CA CYS A 304 11.84 14.76 -1.13
C CYS A 304 12.51 14.66 -2.52
N ILE A 305 12.69 13.43 -3.02
CA ILE A 305 13.34 13.18 -4.32
C ILE A 305 12.45 13.52 -5.53
N HIS A 306 11.15 13.69 -5.32
CA HIS A 306 10.19 13.97 -6.39
C HIS A 306 10.42 15.37 -6.96
N GLU A 307 10.49 15.47 -8.29
CA GLU A 307 10.92 16.67 -9.00
C GLU A 307 10.12 17.92 -8.62
N ASN A 308 8.80 17.75 -8.52
CA ASN A 308 7.85 18.82 -8.16
C ASN A 308 7.79 19.12 -6.66
N CYS A 309 8.60 18.46 -5.84
CA CYS A 309 8.43 18.42 -4.39
C CYS A 309 9.65 18.84 -3.58
N LYS A 310 10.88 18.76 -4.13
CA LYS A 310 12.27 19.01 -3.61
C LYS A 310 12.45 19.85 -2.32
N LYS A 311 11.62 19.64 -1.31
CA LYS A 311 11.54 20.37 -0.04
C LYS A 311 12.01 19.43 1.05
N THR A 312 12.65 20.02 2.05
CA THR A 312 13.07 19.31 3.25
C THR A 312 11.88 19.06 4.18
N PHE A 313 11.97 18.01 4.97
CA PHE A 313 11.13 17.79 6.13
C PHE A 313 11.80 16.85 7.14
N GLN A 314 11.23 16.77 8.33
CA GLN A 314 11.57 15.75 9.33
C GLN A 314 10.28 15.08 9.80
N GLN A 315 10.37 13.81 10.17
CA GLN A 315 9.28 13.07 10.79
C GLN A 315 9.79 12.32 12.02
N LEU A 316 8.97 12.27 13.06
CA LEU A 316 9.17 11.48 14.27
C LEU A 316 7.89 10.74 14.61
N ASN A 317 7.98 9.45 14.91
CA ASN A 317 6.83 8.71 15.38
C ASN A 317 6.60 8.98 16.88
N CYS A 318 5.34 9.17 17.27
CA CYS A 318 5.00 9.30 18.67
C CYS A 318 5.17 7.93 19.36
N PRO A 319 5.90 7.82 20.48
CA PRO A 319 6.06 6.55 21.19
C PRO A 319 4.83 6.14 22.00
N HIS A 320 3.82 7.00 22.11
CA HIS A 320 2.62 6.81 22.91
C HIS A 320 1.37 6.49 22.08
N CYS A 321 1.40 6.70 20.76
CA CYS A 321 0.26 6.48 19.89
C CYS A 321 0.69 6.17 18.45
N SER A 322 -0.27 5.87 17.57
CA SER A 322 0.00 5.64 16.14
C SER A 322 0.25 6.94 15.34
N GLY A 323 0.36 8.09 16.00
CA GLY A 323 0.61 9.37 15.35
C GLY A 323 2.09 9.60 15.03
N SER A 324 2.35 10.57 14.14
CA SER A 324 3.69 11.08 13.84
C SER A 324 3.70 12.61 13.85
N ASN A 325 4.78 13.20 14.37
CA ASN A 325 5.07 14.62 14.21
C ASN A 325 5.81 14.84 12.90
N ILE A 326 5.39 15.83 12.12
CA ILE A 326 6.02 16.17 10.84
C ILE A 326 6.37 17.66 10.84
N TRP A 327 7.65 17.99 10.67
CA TRP A 327 8.12 19.36 10.51
C TRP A 327 8.42 19.63 9.05
N LYS A 328 7.50 20.33 8.39
CA LYS A 328 7.59 20.74 6.98
C LYS A 328 8.79 21.65 6.67
N SER A 329 9.34 22.32 7.66
CA SER A 329 10.52 23.19 7.52
C SER A 329 11.82 22.54 8.01
N ALA A 330 11.78 21.26 8.40
CA ALA A 330 12.92 20.51 8.92
C ALA A 330 13.72 21.25 10.03
N ASN A 331 13.00 21.83 10.99
CA ASN A 331 13.56 22.61 12.10
C ASN A 331 13.48 21.90 13.47
N TYR A 332 13.31 20.57 13.47
CA TYR A 332 13.40 19.76 14.67
C TYR A 332 14.86 19.51 15.03
N ASN A 333 15.23 19.85 16.26
CA ASN A 333 16.52 19.55 16.84
C ASN A 333 16.39 18.37 17.81
N SER A 334 17.25 17.37 17.63
CA SER A 334 17.43 16.25 18.58
C SER A 334 17.54 16.79 20.01
N GLY A 335 16.83 16.17 20.93
CA GLY A 335 16.79 16.55 22.35
C GLY A 335 15.80 17.65 22.70
N LYS A 336 15.01 18.14 21.74
CA LYS A 336 13.88 19.01 22.07
C LYS A 336 12.69 18.17 22.55
N VAL A 337 12.00 18.65 23.59
CA VAL A 337 10.68 18.14 24.00
C VAL A 337 9.71 18.26 22.84
N VAL A 338 9.10 17.15 22.45
CA VAL A 338 8.07 17.05 21.41
C VAL A 338 6.76 16.65 22.07
N SER A 339 5.68 17.38 21.78
CA SER A 339 4.32 16.95 22.11
C SER A 339 3.77 16.13 20.94
N CYS A 340 3.16 14.97 21.20
CA CYS A 340 2.50 14.21 20.14
C CYS A 340 1.33 15.01 19.55
N SER A 341 1.36 15.24 18.24
CA SER A 341 0.43 16.14 17.54
C SER A 341 -1.02 15.63 17.52
N TYR A 342 -1.23 14.32 17.72
CA TYR A 342 -2.56 13.72 17.74
C TYR A 342 -3.37 14.17 18.96
N GLU A 343 -4.60 14.62 18.70
CA GLU A 343 -5.49 15.22 19.70
C GLU A 343 -5.76 14.29 20.89
N SER A 344 -5.90 12.99 20.63
CA SER A 344 -6.16 11.99 21.66
C SER A 344 -4.94 11.58 22.48
N CYS A 345 -3.73 11.97 22.09
CA CYS A 345 -2.50 11.54 22.76
C CYS A 345 -1.92 12.65 23.63
N LYS A 346 -1.58 13.81 23.04
CA LYS A 346 -0.93 15.01 23.65
C LYS A 346 0.26 14.81 24.60
N LYS A 347 0.67 13.56 24.89
CA LYS A 347 1.84 13.22 25.70
C LYS A 347 3.11 13.76 25.05
N THR A 348 4.05 14.15 25.89
CA THR A 348 5.37 14.61 25.47
C THR A 348 6.36 13.48 25.41
N PHE A 349 7.42 13.63 24.62
CA PHE A 349 8.59 12.77 24.61
C PHE A 349 9.80 13.55 24.12
N GLU A 350 11.00 12.99 24.31
CA GLU A 350 12.24 13.51 23.74
C GLU A 350 12.95 12.40 22.97
N GLN A 351 13.61 12.74 21.88
CA GLN A 351 14.45 11.83 21.10
C GLN A 351 15.85 12.40 21.03
N LEU A 352 16.86 11.58 21.30
CA LEU A 352 18.25 11.85 20.94
C LEU A 352 18.70 10.87 19.86
N ASN A 353 19.67 11.27 19.04
CA ASN A 353 20.40 10.32 18.19
C ASN A 353 21.78 10.07 18.80
N CYS A 354 22.15 8.80 18.93
CA CYS A 354 23.49 8.42 19.37
C CYS A 354 24.51 8.86 18.31
N PRO A 355 25.55 9.64 18.66
CA PRO A 355 26.55 10.08 17.68
C PRO A 355 27.36 8.91 17.08
N HIS A 356 27.52 7.82 17.83
CA HIS A 356 28.34 6.67 17.44
C HIS A 356 27.69 5.73 16.41
N CYS A 357 26.36 5.63 16.41
CA CYS A 357 25.64 4.69 15.54
C CYS A 357 24.44 5.33 14.84
N SER A 358 24.18 6.62 15.05
CA SER A 358 23.01 7.37 14.56
C SER A 358 21.64 6.82 14.97
N SER A 359 21.59 5.79 15.82
CA SER A 359 20.34 5.19 16.30
C SER A 359 19.63 6.11 17.29
N SER A 360 18.30 6.09 17.24
CA SER A 360 17.46 6.96 18.04
C SER A 360 17.17 6.38 19.42
N ILE A 361 17.30 7.20 20.47
CA ILE A 361 16.99 6.89 21.86
C ILE A 361 15.83 7.78 22.29
N ILE A 362 14.76 7.19 22.82
CA ILE A 362 13.50 7.89 23.10
C ILE A 362 13.20 7.88 24.60
N TRP A 363 13.02 9.07 25.18
CA TRP A 363 12.50 9.27 26.52
C TRP A 363 11.02 9.54 26.46
N LYS A 364 10.22 8.51 26.77
CA LYS A 364 8.75 8.58 26.69
C LYS A 364 8.15 9.66 27.59
N ASN A 365 8.79 10.06 28.68
CA ASN A 365 8.22 11.05 29.61
C ASN A 365 8.87 12.44 29.48
N ALA A 366 9.66 12.68 28.42
CA ALA A 366 10.39 13.93 28.21
C ALA A 366 11.18 14.38 29.46
N ASN A 367 11.88 13.41 30.07
CA ASN A 367 12.64 13.58 31.30
C ASN A 367 14.14 13.36 31.07
N TYR A 368 14.64 13.63 29.85
CA TYR A 368 16.06 13.64 29.58
C TYR A 368 16.71 14.88 30.23
N ASN A 369 17.62 14.63 31.16
CA ASN A 369 18.40 15.69 31.78
C ASN A 369 19.60 16.01 30.87
N HIS A 370 19.50 17.10 30.12
CA HIS A 370 20.59 17.60 29.29
C HIS A 370 21.93 17.63 30.04
N GLY A 371 23.00 17.15 29.39
CA GLY A 371 24.35 17.08 29.97
C GLY A 371 24.61 15.85 30.83
N LYS A 372 23.59 15.02 31.10
CA LYS A 372 23.80 13.70 31.72
C LYS A 372 24.46 12.75 30.73
N VAL A 373 25.34 11.89 31.24
CA VAL A 373 25.90 10.77 30.46
C VAL A 373 24.77 9.83 30.03
N VAL A 374 24.70 9.59 28.73
CA VAL A 374 23.76 8.67 28.08
C VAL A 374 24.55 7.51 27.53
N THR A 375 24.18 6.28 27.92
CA THR A 375 24.70 5.06 27.28
C THR A 375 23.77 4.65 26.15
N CYS A 376 24.31 4.40 24.96
CA CYS A 376 23.52 3.89 23.85
C CYS A 376 22.92 2.53 24.19
N CYS A 377 21.59 2.41 24.12
CA CYS A 377 20.87 1.18 24.48
C CYS A 377 21.01 0.05 23.45
N TYR A 378 21.51 0.34 22.25
CA TYR A 378 21.68 -0.64 21.18
C TYR A 378 22.91 -1.51 21.42
N GLU A 379 22.73 -2.83 21.28
CA GLU A 379 23.74 -3.86 21.54
C GLU A 379 25.03 -3.68 20.73
N SER A 380 24.89 -3.27 19.46
CA SER A 380 26.02 -3.03 18.57
C SER A 380 26.84 -1.79 18.90
N CYS A 381 26.38 -0.91 19.80
CA CYS A 381 27.02 0.36 20.09
C CYS A 381 27.55 0.44 21.52
N LYS A 382 26.65 0.42 22.52
CA LYS A 382 26.96 0.55 23.97
C LYS A 382 27.88 1.72 24.40
N LYS A 383 28.30 2.59 23.48
CA LYS A 383 29.12 3.76 23.78
C LYS A 383 28.31 4.83 24.50
N THR A 384 28.98 5.57 25.38
CA THR A 384 28.41 6.71 26.11
C THR A 384 28.55 7.98 25.31
N PHE A 385 27.70 8.97 25.57
CA PHE A 385 27.84 10.34 25.08
C PHE A 385 27.09 11.31 26.01
N GLN A 386 27.30 12.62 25.84
CA GLN A 386 26.49 13.66 26.48
C GLN A 386 25.98 14.64 25.43
N GLN A 387 24.77 15.16 25.63
CA GLN A 387 24.22 16.22 24.78
C GLN A 387 23.65 17.37 25.61
N LEU A 388 24.01 18.60 25.25
CA LEU A 388 23.39 19.85 25.69
C LEU A 388 22.78 20.59 24.52
N ASN A 389 21.82 21.46 24.81
CA ASN A 389 21.32 22.45 23.86
C ASN A 389 21.81 23.83 24.27
N CYS A 390 22.39 24.59 23.34
CA CYS A 390 22.82 25.95 23.59
C CYS A 390 21.60 26.84 23.92
N PRO A 391 21.58 27.56 25.05
CA PRO A 391 20.43 28.40 25.45
C PRO A 391 20.24 29.64 24.56
N HIS A 392 21.21 29.95 23.70
CA HIS A 392 21.19 31.13 22.83
C HIS A 392 20.67 30.85 21.43
N CYS A 393 20.91 29.65 20.90
CA CYS A 393 20.52 29.29 19.52
C CYS A 393 19.79 27.94 19.41
N LEU A 394 19.62 27.22 20.52
CA LEU A 394 19.04 25.87 20.57
C LEU A 394 19.79 24.82 19.73
N GLY A 395 21.04 25.14 19.32
CA GLY A 395 21.93 24.20 18.67
C GLY A 395 22.40 23.11 19.63
N SER A 396 22.46 21.88 19.14
CA SER A 396 22.88 20.70 19.92
C SER A 396 24.40 20.61 19.99
N ILE A 397 24.95 20.47 21.19
CA ILE A 397 26.37 20.25 21.44
C ILE A 397 26.53 18.85 22.01
N ILE A 398 27.35 18.03 21.36
CA ILE A 398 27.50 16.61 21.68
C ILE A 398 28.96 16.34 22.05
N TRP A 399 29.16 15.62 23.16
CA TRP A 399 30.45 15.07 23.57
C TRP A 399 30.40 13.56 23.41
N GLU A 400 31.09 13.05 22.39
CA GLU A 400 31.08 11.64 22.02
C GLU A 400 31.69 10.73 23.09
N ASN A 401 32.64 11.24 23.89
CA ASN A 401 33.27 10.47 24.96
C ASN A 401 32.70 10.76 26.34
N ALA A 402 31.56 11.45 26.42
CA ALA A 402 30.90 11.80 27.67
C ALA A 402 31.84 12.46 28.72
N ASN A 403 32.69 13.39 28.26
CA ASN A 403 33.68 14.09 29.07
C ASN A 403 33.28 15.54 29.43
N TYR A 404 32.01 15.89 29.29
CA TYR A 404 31.47 17.15 29.76
C TYR A 404 31.23 17.11 31.28
N ASN A 405 31.88 18.04 31.99
CA ASN A 405 31.68 18.22 33.43
C ASN A 405 30.72 19.39 33.64
N GLN A 406 29.70 19.18 34.47
CA GLN A 406 28.71 20.20 34.75
C GLN A 406 29.37 21.45 35.37
N GLY A 407 28.78 22.62 35.16
CA GLY A 407 29.31 23.90 35.64
C GLY A 407 30.48 24.46 34.82
N LYS A 408 31.12 23.66 33.95
CA LYS A 408 32.13 24.17 33.01
C LYS A 408 31.51 25.16 32.03
N ILE A 409 32.28 26.20 31.71
CA ILE A 409 31.94 27.16 30.65
C ILE A 409 31.98 26.42 29.30
N VAL A 410 30.87 26.45 28.59
CA VAL A 410 30.71 25.88 27.26
C VAL A 410 30.59 27.01 26.25
N THR A 411 31.44 27.02 25.23
CA THR A 411 31.30 27.91 24.07
C THR A 411 30.49 27.20 22.99
N CYS A 412 29.42 27.84 22.52
CA CYS A 412 28.60 27.29 21.45
C CYS A 412 29.41 27.13 20.14
N CYS A 413 29.52 25.91 19.62
CA CYS A 413 30.33 25.61 18.43
C CYS A 413 29.75 26.23 17.14
N TYR A 414 28.44 26.45 17.07
CA TYR A 414 27.77 27.05 15.90
C TYR A 414 28.29 28.44 15.56
N ALA A 415 28.67 28.65 14.29
CA ALA A 415 29.29 29.86 13.77
C ALA A 415 28.49 31.14 14.04
N VAL A 416 27.16 31.04 13.93
CA VAL A 416 26.24 32.18 14.14
C VAL A 416 26.02 32.55 15.60
N CYS A 417 26.41 31.68 16.55
CA CYS A 417 26.15 31.90 17.96
C CYS A 417 27.41 32.30 18.71
N LYS A 418 28.43 31.42 18.78
CA LYS A 418 29.70 31.60 19.52
C LYS A 418 29.61 32.11 20.97
N LYS A 419 28.42 32.27 21.54
CA LYS A 419 28.21 32.68 22.93
C LYS A 419 28.56 31.56 23.90
N THR A 420 29.03 31.94 25.07
CA THR A 420 29.31 31.04 26.19
C THR A 420 28.06 30.81 27.03
N PHE A 421 28.01 29.70 27.75
CA PHE A 421 27.01 29.42 28.78
C PHE A 421 27.57 28.39 29.77
N GLN A 422 26.88 28.20 30.90
CA GLN A 422 27.14 27.11 31.83
C GLN A 422 25.84 26.35 32.10
N GLN A 423 25.94 25.05 32.37
CA GLN A 423 24.81 24.19 32.72
C GLN A 423 25.14 23.36 33.95
N LEU A 424 24.18 23.26 34.87
CA LEU A 424 24.23 22.36 36.03
C LEU A 424 22.91 21.63 36.18
N ASN A 425 22.98 20.36 36.59
CA ASN A 425 21.79 19.67 37.05
C ASN A 425 21.52 20.06 38.50
N CYS A 426 20.26 20.38 38.81
CA CYS A 426 19.87 20.62 40.19
C CYS A 426 20.04 19.32 40.99
N PRO A 427 20.68 19.32 42.16
CA PRO A 427 20.83 18.11 42.95
C PRO A 427 19.56 17.71 43.72
N HIS A 428 18.54 18.56 43.71
CA HIS A 428 17.28 18.41 44.44
C HIS A 428 16.10 18.01 43.56
N CYS A 429 16.22 18.17 42.24
CA CYS A 429 15.17 17.81 41.28
C CYS A 429 15.79 17.39 39.94
N SER A 430 14.98 16.93 39.00
CA SER A 430 15.43 16.60 37.64
C SER A 430 15.70 17.82 36.75
N GLY A 431 15.61 19.04 37.29
CA GLY A 431 15.77 20.27 36.54
C GLY A 431 17.22 20.57 36.15
N SER A 432 17.41 21.14 34.95
CA SER A 432 18.70 21.65 34.48
C SER A 432 18.72 23.18 34.56
N ILE A 433 19.69 23.75 35.26
CA ILE A 433 19.88 25.18 35.44
C ILE A 433 20.90 25.64 34.40
N MET A 434 20.59 26.70 33.65
CA MET A 434 21.47 27.25 32.63
C MET A 434 21.73 28.74 32.83
N TRP A 435 23.00 29.12 32.83
CA TRP A 435 23.43 30.52 32.88
C TRP A 435 23.88 30.97 31.49
N LYS A 436 23.07 31.80 30.85
CA LYS A 436 23.33 32.34 29.51
C LYS A 436 24.61 33.16 29.41
N ASN A 437 25.07 33.77 30.49
CA ASN A 437 26.26 34.61 30.49
C ASN A 437 27.48 33.91 31.10
N ALA A 438 27.40 32.60 31.36
CA ALA A 438 28.48 31.82 31.97
C ALA A 438 29.07 32.47 33.25
N ASN A 439 28.19 32.98 34.12
CA ASN A 439 28.54 33.72 35.33
C ASN A 439 28.32 32.93 36.63
N TYR A 440 28.17 31.60 36.55
CA TYR A 440 28.22 30.72 37.71
C TYR A 440 29.68 30.54 38.12
N ASN A 441 30.01 30.94 39.34
CA ASN A 441 31.32 30.72 39.92
C ASN A 441 31.27 29.50 40.82
N GLU A 442 32.18 28.56 40.62
CA GLU A 442 32.32 27.38 41.47
C GLU A 442 32.48 27.79 42.95
N GLY A 443 31.93 26.97 43.85
CA GLY A 443 31.90 27.24 45.28
C GLY A 443 30.83 28.25 45.74
N LYS A 444 30.25 29.05 44.82
CA LYS A 444 29.15 29.96 45.19
C LYS A 444 27.82 29.22 45.33
N VAL A 445 27.01 29.73 46.27
CA VAL A 445 25.64 29.27 46.49
C VAL A 445 24.80 29.59 45.26
N GLY A 446 24.36 28.56 44.55
CA GLY A 446 23.32 28.63 43.54
C GLY A 446 21.95 28.32 44.15
N THR A 447 20.89 28.82 43.54
CA THR A 447 19.50 28.45 43.89
C THR A 447 18.82 27.84 42.68
N CYS A 448 18.10 26.75 42.88
CA CYS A 448 17.32 26.13 41.82
C CYS A 448 16.24 27.10 41.31
N ILE A 449 16.26 27.39 40.00
CA ILE A 449 15.31 28.34 39.39
C ILE A 449 13.88 27.82 39.31
N TYR A 450 13.70 26.49 39.29
CA TYR A 450 12.39 25.85 39.20
C TYR A 450 11.55 26.09 40.46
N ASP A 451 10.31 26.55 40.27
CA ASP A 451 9.38 26.90 41.36
C ASP A 451 9.05 25.73 42.28
N SER A 452 9.04 24.51 41.75
CA SER A 452 8.81 23.28 42.52
C SER A 452 9.97 22.88 43.44
N CYS A 453 11.13 23.53 43.31
CA CYS A 453 12.32 23.18 44.08
C CYS A 453 12.80 24.36 44.94
N LYS A 454 13.22 25.48 44.32
CA LYS A 454 13.78 26.67 45.00
C LYS A 454 14.87 26.40 46.07
N LYS A 455 15.44 25.21 46.15
CA LYS A 455 16.49 24.86 47.12
C LYS A 455 17.85 25.38 46.68
N ALA A 456 18.64 25.82 47.66
CA ALA A 456 20.03 26.22 47.47
C ALA A 456 20.93 24.99 47.22
N PHE A 457 22.06 25.20 46.55
CA PHE A 457 23.12 24.21 46.38
C PHE A 457 24.48 24.91 46.16
N GLN A 458 25.58 24.19 46.33
CA GLN A 458 26.91 24.62 45.90
C GLN A 458 27.56 23.51 45.08
N GLN A 459 28.37 23.87 44.09
CA GLN A 459 29.12 22.93 43.27
C GLN A 459 30.57 23.39 43.13
N LEU A 460 31.50 22.45 43.25
CA LEU A 460 32.91 22.62 42.92
C LEU A 460 33.31 21.56 41.92
N ASN A 461 34.12 21.92 40.93
CA ASN A 461 34.78 20.92 40.11
C ASN A 461 36.03 20.43 40.83
N CYS A 462 36.23 19.12 40.80
CA CYS A 462 37.47 18.58 41.33
C CYS A 462 38.61 18.88 40.35
N PRO A 463 39.75 19.41 40.81
CA PRO A 463 40.91 19.62 39.94
C PRO A 463 41.62 18.30 39.57
N HIS A 464 41.39 17.22 40.33
CA HIS A 464 42.07 15.93 40.17
C HIS A 464 41.24 14.85 39.44
N CYS A 465 39.93 15.04 39.33
CA CYS A 465 39.01 14.07 38.75
C CYS A 465 38.06 14.80 37.77
N SER A 466 37.46 14.09 36.81
CA SER A 466 36.41 14.71 35.96
C SER A 466 35.09 14.95 36.72
N GLY A 467 35.03 14.59 38.01
CA GLY A 467 33.85 14.72 38.84
C GLY A 467 33.58 16.14 39.33
N SER A 468 32.30 16.41 39.60
CA SER A 468 31.85 17.58 40.36
C SER A 468 31.39 17.16 41.75
N LEU A 469 31.79 17.93 42.76
CA LEU A 469 31.32 17.83 44.13
C LEU A 469 30.10 18.74 44.29
N ILE A 470 28.97 18.20 44.77
CA ILE A 470 27.72 18.95 44.92
C ILE A 470 27.21 18.86 46.35
N TRP A 471 27.06 20.02 46.99
CA TRP A 471 26.47 20.17 48.32
C TRP A 471 25.01 20.57 48.18
N LYS A 472 24.11 19.65 48.56
CA LYS A 472 22.66 19.89 48.58
C LYS A 472 22.25 20.99 49.56
N GLU A 473 22.99 21.18 50.64
CA GLU A 473 22.62 22.17 51.67
C GLU A 473 23.31 23.52 51.49
N ALA A 474 24.15 23.68 50.46
CA ALA A 474 24.90 24.91 50.20
C ALA A 474 25.70 25.42 51.43
N ASN A 475 26.32 24.50 52.17
CA ASN A 475 27.05 24.77 53.41
C ASN A 475 28.58 24.61 53.28
N TYR A 476 29.12 24.51 52.06
CA TYR A 476 30.55 24.57 51.80
C TYR A 476 31.08 25.98 52.11
N LYS A 477 32.21 26.01 52.82
CA LYS A 477 32.99 27.21 53.12
C LYS A 477 34.37 27.05 52.50
N GLU A 478 34.84 28.12 51.86
CA GLU A 478 36.18 28.19 51.28
C GLU A 478 37.25 27.82 52.32
N GLY A 479 38.27 27.06 51.90
CA GLY A 479 39.33 26.57 52.78
C GLY A 479 39.06 25.21 53.45
N ARG A 480 37.88 24.60 53.27
CA ARG A 480 37.64 23.21 53.71
C ARG A 480 38.29 22.20 52.76
N VAL A 481 39.06 21.27 53.33
CA VAL A 481 39.51 20.07 52.60
C VAL A 481 38.29 19.21 52.27
N VAL A 482 38.17 18.81 51.01
CA VAL A 482 37.08 17.95 50.53
C VAL A 482 37.67 16.80 49.74
N THR A 483 37.21 15.58 50.01
CA THR A 483 37.62 14.38 49.27
C THR A 483 36.72 14.16 48.05
N CYS A 484 37.29 14.10 46.83
CA CYS A 484 36.57 13.63 45.64
C CYS A 484 36.21 12.15 45.83
N MET A 485 34.92 11.80 45.84
CA MET A 485 34.45 10.41 45.96
C MET A 485 34.48 9.63 44.63
N TYR A 486 35.03 10.23 43.57
CA TYR A 486 35.27 9.52 42.31
C TYR A 486 36.70 8.98 42.36
N GLU A 487 36.85 7.68 42.63
CA GLU A 487 38.09 6.96 42.39
C GLU A 487 38.37 6.96 40.88
N THR A 488 39.60 7.31 40.51
CA THR A 488 40.09 7.36 39.13
C THR A 488 40.22 5.99 38.52
#